data_AF-K8EPF9-F1
#
_entry.id   AF-K8EPF9-F1
#
_cell.length_a   1.000
_cell.length_b   1.000
_cell.length_c   1.000
_cell.angle_alpha   90.00
_cell.angle_beta   90.00
_cell.angle_gamma   90.00
#
_symmetry.space_group_name_H-M   'P 1'
#
loop_
_entity.id
_entity.type
_entity.pdbx_description
1 polymer ?
#
loop_
_entity_poly.entity_id
_entity_poly.type
_entity_poly.pdbx_seq_one_letter_code
_entity_poly.pdbx_strand_id
1 'polypeptide(L)'
;MTTIKTTTAQKDIRLIENFIQSEEEERILLSNVFTNGEEEEESEEKGGCEEKRKKEQGKEGTLLSSWKVLSGRRVKTFGGTVNAQKTIGERLPNFLKDLCLRIENDERVKETFSLSSSSSSSLQQQQQQVLRLNHVLVNEYQPNEGISSHQDGPLYASFVCVVSLARDEIVSFTPHEDFKDALKPFDVLVPRRSLLVFYGKSYDCYLHGIRGGGGRRILGSKREGDDDDEKKRISLTFRHVKNSFIPGKALSGALFGKRR
;
A
#
# COMPACT_ATOMS: atom_id res chain seq x y z
N MET A 1 29.12 -13.35 0.53
CA MET A 1 27.89 -12.62 0.16
C MET A 1 26.94 -13.60 -0.51
N THR A 2 26.05 -14.21 0.27
CA THR A 2 25.12 -15.23 -0.24
C THR A 2 23.87 -14.51 -0.73
N THR A 3 23.78 -14.30 -2.04
CA THR A 3 22.59 -13.72 -2.68
C THR A 3 21.41 -14.68 -2.49
N ILE A 4 20.53 -14.40 -1.52
CA ILE A 4 19.24 -15.07 -1.41
C ILE A 4 18.45 -14.65 -2.65
N LYS A 5 18.38 -15.52 -3.65
CA LYS A 5 17.52 -15.32 -4.81
C LYS A 5 16.06 -15.38 -4.33
N THR A 6 15.45 -14.24 -4.12
CA THR A 6 14.01 -14.04 -3.88
C THR A 6 13.24 -14.21 -5.20
N THR A 7 13.37 -15.38 -5.83
CA THR A 7 12.52 -15.75 -6.98
C THR A 7 11.43 -16.66 -6.47
N THR A 8 10.30 -16.09 -6.05
CA THR A 8 9.09 -16.87 -5.82
C THR A 8 8.71 -17.50 -7.16
N ALA A 9 8.57 -18.83 -7.22
CA ALA A 9 8.20 -19.57 -8.45
C ALA A 9 6.81 -19.17 -9.01
N GLN A 10 6.10 -18.34 -8.26
CA GLN A 10 4.75 -17.87 -8.46
C GLN A 10 4.76 -16.65 -9.40
N LYS A 11 4.18 -16.80 -10.61
CA LYS A 11 4.28 -15.79 -11.69
C LYS A 11 3.53 -14.48 -11.43
N ASP A 12 2.60 -14.49 -10.48
CA ASP A 12 1.68 -13.39 -10.20
C ASP A 12 2.00 -12.64 -8.90
N ILE A 13 3.23 -12.81 -8.41
CA ILE A 13 3.82 -12.05 -7.30
C ILE A 13 5.26 -11.67 -7.66
N ARG A 14 5.67 -10.45 -7.34
CA ARG A 14 7.03 -9.94 -7.54
C ARG A 14 7.46 -9.09 -6.36
N LEU A 15 8.63 -9.38 -5.82
CA LEU A 15 9.34 -8.52 -4.89
C LEU A 15 10.31 -7.63 -5.66
N ILE A 16 10.25 -6.34 -5.40
CA ILE A 16 11.15 -5.32 -5.94
C ILE A 16 11.93 -4.74 -4.76
N GLU A 17 13.18 -5.18 -4.60
CA GLU A 17 14.08 -4.67 -3.56
C GLU A 17 14.57 -3.27 -3.91
N ASN A 18 14.90 -2.48 -2.88
CA ASN A 18 15.38 -1.09 -3.00
C ASN A 18 14.47 -0.27 -3.93
N PHE A 19 13.15 -0.38 -3.77
CA PHE A 19 12.20 0.47 -4.47
C PHE A 19 12.27 1.91 -3.93
N ILE A 20 12.37 2.06 -2.61
CA ILE A 20 12.84 3.29 -1.96
C ILE A 20 14.37 3.26 -1.97
N GLN A 21 14.99 4.25 -2.58
CA GLN A 21 16.39 4.19 -3.03
C GLN A 21 17.38 4.46 -1.90
N SER A 22 17.04 5.34 -0.94
CA SER A 22 17.93 5.76 0.14
C SER A 22 17.25 5.72 1.51
N GLU A 23 18.04 5.77 2.58
CA GLU A 23 17.52 5.90 3.94
C GLU A 23 16.89 7.28 4.16
N GLU A 24 17.45 8.31 3.50
CA GLU A 24 16.91 9.67 3.55
C GLU A 24 15.52 9.75 2.90
N GLU A 25 15.33 9.07 1.77
CA GLU A 25 14.01 8.98 1.13
C GLU A 25 12.99 8.24 2.02
N GLU A 26 13.41 7.16 2.68
CA GLU A 26 12.60 6.44 3.66
C GLU A 26 12.23 7.36 4.85
N ARG A 27 13.18 8.14 5.37
CA ARG A 27 12.97 9.09 6.46
C ARG A 27 11.96 10.18 6.09
N ILE A 28 12.10 10.78 4.90
CA ILE A 28 11.17 11.81 4.40
C ILE A 28 9.77 11.22 4.20
N LEU A 29 9.67 10.02 3.60
CA LEU A 29 8.39 9.35 3.39
C LEU A 29 7.69 9.03 4.71
N LEU A 30 8.43 8.54 5.70
CA LEU A 30 7.91 8.30 7.04
C LEU A 30 7.40 9.61 7.68
N SER A 31 8.19 10.68 7.62
CA SER A 31 7.78 12.00 8.13
C SER A 31 6.44 12.44 7.53
N ASN A 32 6.33 12.43 6.19
CA ASN A 32 5.11 12.79 5.48
C ASN A 32 3.90 11.91 5.86
N VAL A 33 4.11 10.62 6.09
CA VAL A 33 3.04 9.72 6.56
C VAL A 33 2.51 10.15 7.93
N PHE A 34 3.39 10.55 8.85
CA PHE A 34 2.98 10.99 10.18
C PHE A 34 2.32 12.38 10.14
N THR A 35 2.87 13.33 9.38
CA THR A 35 2.39 14.72 9.27
C THR A 35 1.29 14.94 8.23
N ASN A 36 0.85 13.90 7.51
CA ASN A 36 -0.01 14.04 6.32
C ASN A 36 0.63 14.76 5.12
N GLY A 37 1.95 14.95 5.14
CA GLY A 37 2.66 15.76 4.15
C GLY A 37 2.48 17.26 4.39
N GLU A 38 2.03 17.64 5.58
CA GLU A 38 2.12 19.02 6.05
C GLU A 38 3.54 19.28 6.53
N GLU A 39 4.11 20.41 6.14
CA GLU A 39 5.34 20.94 6.72
C GLU A 39 5.01 21.41 8.14
N GLU A 40 5.80 21.00 9.13
CA GLU A 40 5.74 21.63 10.45
C GLU A 40 6.18 23.09 10.25
N GLU A 41 5.24 24.03 10.30
CA GLU A 41 5.61 25.44 10.46
C GLU A 41 6.33 25.54 11.80
N GLU A 42 7.66 25.69 11.73
CA GLU A 42 8.52 25.93 12.89
C GLU A 42 8.08 27.27 13.49
N SER A 43 7.18 27.20 14.48
CA SER A 43 6.74 28.38 15.20
C SER A 43 7.92 28.87 16.02
N GLU A 44 8.62 29.89 15.52
CA GLU A 44 9.53 30.69 16.33
C GLU A 44 8.75 31.19 17.55
N GLU A 45 9.03 30.62 18.73
CA GLU A 45 8.59 31.14 20.01
C GLU A 45 9.24 32.51 20.24
N LYS A 46 8.60 33.57 19.72
CA LYS A 46 8.73 34.91 20.29
C LYS A 46 7.58 35.09 21.27
N GLY A 47 7.94 35.06 22.55
CA GLY A 47 7.03 35.27 23.66
C GLY A 47 6.14 36.49 23.47
N GLY A 48 4.85 36.28 23.69
CA GLY A 48 3.85 37.34 23.64
C GLY A 48 2.47 36.74 23.88
N CYS A 49 1.84 37.18 24.95
CA CYS A 49 0.49 36.81 25.36
C CYS A 49 -0.54 37.15 24.27
N GLU A 50 -1.66 36.42 24.30
CA GLU A 50 -2.97 36.72 23.71
C GLU A 50 -3.40 36.12 22.36
N GLU A 51 -4.41 35.27 22.53
CA GLU A 51 -5.67 35.21 21.77
C GLU A 51 -5.75 34.32 20.52
N LYS A 52 -6.35 33.15 20.77
CA LYS A 52 -6.96 32.26 19.79
C LYS A 52 -7.87 33.05 18.82
N ARG A 53 -7.42 33.20 17.58
CA ARG A 53 -8.32 33.36 16.43
C ARG A 53 -7.97 32.33 15.37
N LYS A 54 -8.81 31.28 15.30
CA LYS A 54 -8.90 30.39 14.14
C LYS A 54 -9.19 31.26 12.92
N LYS A 55 -8.20 31.45 12.04
CA LYS A 55 -8.43 31.86 10.66
C LYS A 55 -8.50 30.59 9.82
N GLU A 56 -9.72 30.12 9.62
CA GLU A 56 -10.04 29.31 8.45
C GLU A 56 -9.87 30.21 7.23
N GLN A 57 -8.74 30.10 6.54
CA GLN A 57 -8.60 30.56 5.16
C GLN A 57 -8.38 29.34 4.27
N GLY A 58 -9.22 29.25 3.24
CA GLY A 58 -9.51 28.03 2.49
C GLY A 58 -8.30 27.40 1.84
N LYS A 59 -7.95 26.19 2.28
CA LYS A 59 -7.31 25.17 1.45
C LYS A 59 -8.42 24.20 1.03
N GLU A 60 -8.53 23.94 -0.27
CA GLU A 60 -9.44 22.94 -0.85
C GLU A 60 -9.45 21.67 0.00
N GLY A 61 -10.62 21.34 0.56
CA GLY A 61 -10.80 20.41 1.67
C GLY A 61 -10.30 19.00 1.41
N THR A 62 -9.05 18.76 1.76
CA THR A 62 -8.54 17.40 2.02
C THR A 62 -8.80 17.15 3.51
N LEU A 63 -9.76 16.29 3.84
CA LEU A 63 -9.94 15.84 5.21
C LEU A 63 -8.62 15.17 5.64
N LEU A 64 -7.96 15.74 6.64
CA LEU A 64 -6.73 15.17 7.18
C LEU A 64 -7.03 13.77 7.72
N SER A 65 -6.27 12.78 7.25
CA SER A 65 -6.45 11.42 7.71
C SER A 65 -5.89 11.27 9.13
N SER A 66 -6.61 10.50 9.96
CA SER A 66 -6.26 10.26 11.35
C SER A 66 -5.91 8.79 11.60
N TRP A 67 -5.03 8.57 12.56
CA TRP A 67 -4.67 7.23 13.02
C TRP A 67 -5.84 6.58 13.76
N LYS A 68 -6.08 5.30 13.48
CA LYS A 68 -7.09 4.46 14.14
C LYS A 68 -6.46 3.15 14.57
N VAL A 69 -6.95 2.56 15.65
CA VAL A 69 -6.55 1.20 16.05
C VAL A 69 -7.49 0.20 15.38
N LEU A 70 -6.94 -0.81 14.72
CA LEU A 70 -7.69 -1.87 14.05
C LEU A 70 -6.98 -3.20 14.25
N SER A 71 -7.65 -4.18 14.84
CA SER A 71 -7.09 -5.53 15.08
C SER A 71 -5.71 -5.54 15.75
N GLY A 72 -5.53 -4.68 16.76
CA GLY A 72 -4.29 -4.63 17.55
C GLY A 72 -3.13 -3.85 16.92
N ARG A 73 -3.35 -3.13 15.82
CA ARG A 73 -2.33 -2.32 15.12
C ARG A 73 -2.88 -0.94 14.77
N ARG A 74 -2.01 0.04 14.45
CA ARG A 74 -2.46 1.37 14.01
C ARG A 74 -2.58 1.44 12.49
N VAL A 75 -3.60 2.13 12.01
CA VAL A 75 -3.85 2.36 10.59
C VAL A 75 -4.17 3.82 10.29
N LYS A 76 -3.78 4.26 9.10
CA LYS A 76 -4.12 5.58 8.54
C LYS A 76 -4.51 5.39 7.08
N THR A 77 -5.61 6.01 6.64
CA THR A 77 -6.18 5.78 5.31
C THR A 77 -6.17 7.06 4.49
N PHE A 78 -5.75 6.98 3.23
CA PHE A 78 -5.76 8.09 2.27
C PHE A 78 -6.47 7.67 0.98
N GLY A 79 -7.05 8.65 0.27
CA GLY A 79 -7.79 8.42 -0.97
C GLY A 79 -9.29 8.18 -0.74
N GLY A 80 -9.76 8.40 0.48
CA GLY A 80 -11.17 8.37 0.87
C GLY A 80 -11.55 7.19 1.75
N THR A 81 -12.84 6.97 1.91
CA THR A 81 -13.39 5.91 2.78
C THR A 81 -13.95 4.76 1.96
N VAL A 82 -13.49 3.55 2.26
CA VAL A 82 -13.99 2.28 1.71
C VAL A 82 -14.69 1.52 2.83
N ASN A 83 -16.01 1.37 2.74
CA ASN A 83 -16.77 0.47 3.59
C ASN A 83 -17.69 -0.43 2.76
N ALA A 84 -18.30 -1.44 3.38
CA ALA A 84 -19.11 -2.44 2.69
C ALA A 84 -20.28 -1.89 1.86
N GLN A 85 -20.66 -0.61 2.06
CA GLN A 85 -21.83 0.02 1.45
C GLN A 85 -21.49 1.24 0.58
N LYS A 86 -20.29 1.84 0.72
CA LYS A 86 -19.93 3.12 0.12
C LYS A 86 -18.43 3.26 -0.12
N THR A 87 -18.08 3.77 -1.30
CA THR A 87 -16.73 4.17 -1.70
C THR A 87 -16.73 5.67 -2.00
N ILE A 88 -16.42 6.49 -0.99
CA ILE A 88 -16.21 7.93 -1.21
C ILE A 88 -14.72 8.11 -1.47
N GLY A 89 -14.37 8.51 -2.68
CA GLY A 89 -12.99 8.85 -3.02
C GLY A 89 -12.64 10.26 -2.55
N GLU A 90 -11.39 10.45 -2.15
CA GLU A 90 -10.80 11.75 -1.84
C GLU A 90 -9.48 11.90 -2.61
N ARG A 91 -8.99 13.14 -2.75
CA ARG A 91 -7.68 13.36 -3.38
C ARG A 91 -6.56 12.84 -2.48
N LEU A 92 -5.57 12.18 -3.08
CA LEU A 92 -4.36 11.80 -2.39
C LEU A 92 -3.45 13.04 -2.20
N PRO A 93 -2.78 13.17 -1.04
CA PRO A 93 -1.67 14.10 -0.87
C PRO A 93 -0.59 13.89 -1.95
N ASN A 94 0.14 14.96 -2.30
CA ASN A 94 1.09 14.93 -3.41
C ASN A 94 2.15 13.82 -3.27
N PHE A 95 2.73 13.65 -2.07
CA PHE A 95 3.74 12.60 -1.85
C PHE A 95 3.22 11.18 -2.14
N LEU A 96 1.95 10.90 -1.84
CA LEU A 96 1.31 9.60 -2.17
C LEU A 96 0.94 9.52 -3.65
N LYS A 97 0.50 10.63 -4.24
CA LYS A 97 0.21 10.70 -5.68
C LYS A 97 1.47 10.45 -6.50
N ASP A 98 2.60 11.04 -6.13
CA ASP A 98 3.89 10.85 -6.79
C ASP A 98 4.38 9.41 -6.64
N LEU A 99 4.20 8.82 -5.46
CA LEU A 99 4.51 7.41 -5.23
C LEU A 99 3.60 6.47 -6.05
N CYS A 100 2.30 6.78 -6.17
CA CYS A 100 1.40 6.07 -7.07
C CYS A 100 1.90 6.13 -8.52
N LEU A 101 2.22 7.33 -9.00
CA LEU A 101 2.75 7.51 -10.37
C LEU A 101 4.06 6.76 -10.58
N ARG A 102 4.95 6.72 -9.58
CA ARG A 102 6.19 5.93 -9.66
C ARG A 102 5.88 4.43 -9.75
N ILE A 103 4.99 3.90 -8.92
CA ILE A 103 4.58 2.49 -8.96
C ILE A 103 3.94 2.15 -10.32
N GLU A 104 3.02 2.99 -10.80
CA GLU A 104 2.32 2.81 -12.08
C GLU A 104 3.27 2.82 -13.28
N ASN A 105 4.35 3.62 -13.22
CA ASN A 105 5.32 3.76 -14.30
C ASN A 105 6.53 2.84 -14.18
N ASP A 106 6.70 2.10 -13.08
CA ASP A 106 7.83 1.18 -12.92
C ASP A 106 7.70 -0.01 -13.87
N GLU A 107 8.69 -0.18 -14.75
CA GLU A 107 8.67 -1.23 -15.78
C GLU A 107 8.62 -2.64 -15.16
N ARG A 108 9.23 -2.87 -14.00
CA ARG A 108 9.19 -4.16 -13.32
C ARG A 108 7.77 -4.48 -12.84
N VAL A 109 7.02 -3.45 -12.44
CA VAL A 109 5.61 -3.57 -12.07
C VAL A 109 4.78 -3.87 -13.32
N LYS A 110 4.94 -3.11 -14.40
CA LYS A 110 4.22 -3.33 -15.67
C LYS A 110 4.47 -4.72 -16.26
N GLU A 111 5.72 -5.19 -16.24
CA GLU A 111 6.10 -6.55 -16.64
C GLU A 111 5.33 -7.60 -15.83
N THR A 112 5.20 -7.39 -14.51
CA THR A 112 4.50 -8.30 -13.60
C THR A 112 3.07 -8.52 -14.07
N PHE A 113 2.36 -7.46 -14.44
CA PHE A 113 0.98 -7.54 -14.98
C PHE A 113 0.92 -8.07 -16.42
N SER A 114 1.95 -7.82 -17.24
CA SER A 114 1.97 -8.21 -18.66
C SER A 114 2.24 -9.70 -18.87
N LEU A 115 3.05 -10.33 -18.00
CA LEU A 115 3.43 -11.75 -18.09
C LEU A 115 2.24 -12.73 -18.00
N SER A 116 1.08 -12.28 -17.52
CA SER A 116 -0.17 -13.06 -17.48
C SER A 116 -0.85 -13.18 -18.85
N SER A 117 -0.63 -12.22 -19.75
CA SER A 117 -1.37 -12.11 -21.02
C SER A 117 -0.86 -13.06 -22.10
N SER A 118 0.33 -13.65 -21.93
CA SER A 118 0.97 -14.48 -22.95
C SER A 118 0.51 -15.95 -22.95
N SER A 119 -0.46 -16.34 -22.12
CA SER A 119 -0.89 -17.74 -21.96
C SER A 119 -2.38 -18.00 -22.21
N SER A 120 -3.17 -17.01 -22.64
CA SER A 120 -4.62 -17.17 -22.82
C SER A 120 -5.04 -16.92 -24.27
N SER A 121 -5.79 -17.87 -24.80
CA SER A 121 -6.44 -17.88 -26.10
C SER A 121 -7.17 -16.58 -26.46
N SER A 122 -7.29 -16.36 -27.76
CA SER A 122 -7.81 -15.20 -28.52
C SER A 122 -9.23 -14.69 -28.18
N LEU A 123 -9.79 -15.00 -27.01
CA LEU A 123 -11.11 -14.54 -26.56
C LEU A 123 -11.09 -13.76 -25.23
N GLN A 124 -9.94 -13.48 -24.61
CA GLN A 124 -9.82 -12.63 -23.41
C GLN A 124 -9.07 -11.31 -23.66
N GLN A 125 -9.24 -10.70 -24.84
CA GLN A 125 -8.69 -9.36 -25.14
C GLN A 125 -9.46 -8.20 -24.49
N GLN A 126 -10.35 -8.44 -23.51
CA GLN A 126 -11.19 -7.39 -22.92
C GLN A 126 -11.11 -7.32 -21.39
N GLN A 127 -9.92 -7.00 -20.87
CA GLN A 127 -9.73 -5.99 -19.83
C GLN A 127 -8.25 -6.05 -19.44
N GLN A 128 -7.43 -5.26 -20.15
CA GLN A 128 -6.15 -4.87 -19.57
C GLN A 128 -6.51 -4.06 -18.31
N GLN A 129 -6.36 -4.66 -17.14
CA GLN A 129 -6.58 -3.98 -15.86
C GLN A 129 -5.65 -2.77 -15.84
N VAL A 130 -6.20 -1.57 -15.97
CA VAL A 130 -5.40 -0.35 -15.94
C VAL A 130 -4.91 -0.19 -14.50
N LEU A 131 -3.61 -0.36 -14.29
CA LEU A 131 -2.97 -0.13 -12.99
C LEU A 131 -3.14 1.35 -12.62
N ARG A 132 -4.11 1.63 -11.76
CA ARG A 132 -4.45 2.99 -11.30
C ARG A 132 -4.68 2.99 -9.80
N LEU A 133 -3.73 3.52 -9.06
CA LEU A 133 -3.80 3.57 -7.60
C LEU A 133 -4.59 4.81 -7.17
N ASN A 134 -5.56 4.62 -6.29
CA ASN A 134 -6.40 5.71 -5.80
C ASN A 134 -6.67 5.63 -4.28
N HIS A 135 -6.13 4.62 -3.60
CA HIS A 135 -6.35 4.40 -2.18
C HIS A 135 -5.11 3.81 -1.53
N VAL A 136 -4.74 4.35 -0.36
CA VAL A 136 -3.55 3.94 0.39
C VAL A 136 -3.92 3.69 1.83
N LEU A 137 -3.60 2.49 2.34
CA LEU A 137 -3.68 2.17 3.76
C LEU A 137 -2.28 2.06 4.33
N VAL A 138 -1.96 2.96 5.25
CA VAL A 138 -0.77 2.87 6.07
C VAL A 138 -1.07 1.95 7.24
N ASN A 139 -0.17 1.01 7.49
CA ASN A 139 -0.22 0.11 8.62
C ASN A 139 1.04 0.28 9.45
N GLU A 140 0.91 0.57 10.74
CA GLU A 140 1.98 0.54 11.73
C GLU A 140 1.80 -0.67 12.63
N TYR A 141 2.86 -1.46 12.76
CA TYR A 141 2.95 -2.62 13.64
C TYR A 141 4.06 -2.38 14.66
N GLN A 142 3.74 -2.55 15.95
CA GLN A 142 4.73 -2.66 17.01
C GLN A 142 5.55 -3.94 16.85
N PRO A 143 6.70 -4.06 17.54
CA PRO A 143 7.38 -5.34 17.68
C PRO A 143 6.40 -6.42 18.14
N ASN A 144 6.43 -7.57 17.48
CA ASN A 144 5.55 -8.73 17.72
C ASN A 144 4.07 -8.56 17.30
N GLU A 145 3.63 -7.41 16.83
CA GLU A 145 2.31 -7.29 16.20
C GLU A 145 2.31 -7.92 14.80
N GLY A 146 1.14 -8.35 14.37
CA GLY A 146 0.94 -8.91 13.05
C GLY A 146 -0.50 -8.71 12.59
N ILE A 147 -0.85 -9.35 11.49
CA ILE A 147 -2.22 -9.43 11.00
C ILE A 147 -2.48 -10.87 10.58
N SER A 148 -3.59 -11.42 11.06
CA SER A 148 -4.03 -12.76 10.68
C SER A 148 -4.19 -12.86 9.16
N SER A 149 -4.09 -14.09 8.64
CA SER A 149 -4.38 -14.37 7.24
C SER A 149 -5.76 -13.82 6.86
N HIS A 150 -5.79 -12.95 5.86
CA HIS A 150 -7.01 -12.28 5.39
C HIS A 150 -6.95 -12.07 3.87
N GLN A 151 -8.08 -11.69 3.30
CA GLN A 151 -8.19 -11.21 1.94
C GLN A 151 -8.61 -9.74 1.97
N ASP A 152 -8.18 -8.99 0.96
CA ASP A 152 -8.67 -7.64 0.75
C ASP A 152 -10.16 -7.62 0.42
N GLY A 153 -10.83 -6.51 0.73
CA GLY A 153 -12.26 -6.36 0.50
C GLY A 153 -12.66 -6.41 -0.99
N PRO A 154 -13.89 -6.84 -1.31
CA PRO A 154 -14.32 -7.09 -2.71
C PRO A 154 -14.40 -5.83 -3.59
N LEU A 155 -14.33 -4.64 -2.97
CA LEU A 155 -14.38 -3.35 -3.64
C LEU A 155 -13.05 -2.98 -4.32
N TYR A 156 -11.97 -3.68 -4.03
CA TYR A 156 -10.67 -3.47 -4.67
C TYR A 156 -10.56 -4.26 -5.98
N ALA A 157 -9.79 -3.74 -6.94
CA ALA A 157 -9.29 -4.51 -8.07
C ALA A 157 -8.42 -5.67 -7.60
N SER A 158 -8.33 -6.74 -8.40
CA SER A 158 -7.60 -7.99 -8.05
C SER A 158 -6.07 -7.84 -8.14
N PHE A 159 -5.54 -6.80 -7.50
CA PHE A 159 -4.11 -6.55 -7.34
C PHE A 159 -3.84 -5.62 -6.16
N VAL A 160 -2.61 -5.67 -5.67
CA VAL A 160 -2.12 -4.77 -4.62
C VAL A 160 -0.62 -4.54 -4.74
N CYS A 161 -0.20 -3.34 -4.32
CA CYS A 161 1.20 -2.93 -4.25
C CYS A 161 1.50 -2.51 -2.80
N VAL A 162 2.49 -3.12 -2.16
CA VAL A 162 2.83 -2.89 -0.75
C VAL A 162 4.27 -2.41 -0.63
N VAL A 163 4.45 -1.15 -0.24
CA VAL A 163 5.77 -0.62 0.13
C VAL A 163 6.02 -0.94 1.60
N SER A 164 7.13 -1.60 1.92
CA SER A 164 7.56 -1.90 3.29
C SER A 164 8.65 -0.93 3.73
N LEU A 165 8.56 -0.40 4.95
CA LEU A 165 9.48 0.60 5.50
C LEU A 165 9.87 0.25 6.94
N ALA A 166 10.96 0.84 7.40
CA ALA A 166 11.54 0.79 8.74
C ALA A 166 12.11 -0.57 9.19
N ARG A 167 11.40 -1.68 8.94
CA ARG A 167 11.85 -3.04 9.31
C ARG A 167 11.50 -4.07 8.24
N ASP A 168 12.36 -5.08 8.13
CA ASP A 168 12.08 -6.30 7.36
C ASP A 168 10.92 -7.10 7.97
N GLU A 169 10.21 -7.87 7.15
CA GLU A 169 9.12 -8.72 7.62
C GLU A 169 8.93 -9.95 6.76
N ILE A 170 8.25 -10.96 7.28
CA ILE A 170 7.78 -12.10 6.48
C ILE A 170 6.27 -11.99 6.27
N VAL A 171 5.86 -11.97 5.01
CA VAL A 171 4.44 -12.09 4.62
C VAL A 171 4.15 -13.52 4.23
N SER A 172 3.22 -14.16 4.94
CA SER A 172 2.77 -15.52 4.67
C SER A 172 1.55 -15.50 3.75
N PHE A 173 1.58 -16.33 2.72
CA PHE A 173 0.48 -16.60 1.80
C PHE A 173 -0.05 -18.00 2.04
N THR A 174 -1.31 -18.09 2.45
CA THR A 174 -2.02 -19.34 2.75
C THR A 174 -3.18 -19.51 1.77
N PRO A 175 -3.32 -20.64 1.07
CA PRO A 175 -4.45 -20.85 0.17
C PRO A 175 -5.80 -20.69 0.88
N HIS A 176 -6.80 -20.15 0.20
CA HIS A 176 -8.19 -20.28 0.65
C HIS A 176 -8.56 -21.77 0.75
N GLU A 177 -9.55 -22.09 1.61
CA GLU A 177 -10.07 -23.45 1.78
C GLU A 177 -10.35 -24.14 0.44
N ASP A 178 -10.98 -23.43 -0.48
CA ASP A 178 -11.36 -23.93 -1.82
C ASP A 178 -10.15 -24.32 -2.70
N PHE A 179 -8.95 -23.86 -2.37
CA PHE A 179 -7.73 -24.12 -3.14
C PHE A 179 -6.65 -24.87 -2.35
N LYS A 180 -6.91 -25.32 -1.11
CA LYS A 180 -5.91 -25.97 -0.24
C LYS A 180 -5.29 -27.24 -0.83
N ASP A 181 -6.05 -27.99 -1.63
CA ASP A 181 -5.55 -29.22 -2.24
C ASP A 181 -4.66 -28.94 -3.46
N ALA A 182 -4.92 -27.85 -4.17
CA ALA A 182 -4.24 -27.48 -5.41
C ALA A 182 -3.03 -26.56 -5.19
N LEU A 183 -3.03 -25.77 -4.11
CA LEU A 183 -2.04 -24.74 -3.83
C LEU A 183 -1.28 -25.04 -2.54
N LYS A 184 0.00 -24.68 -2.50
CA LYS A 184 0.82 -24.78 -1.29
C LYS A 184 1.05 -23.40 -0.68
N PRO A 185 1.04 -23.28 0.66
CA PRO A 185 1.39 -22.03 1.32
C PRO A 185 2.87 -21.70 1.08
N PHE A 186 3.19 -20.41 1.08
CA PHE A 186 4.56 -19.93 0.93
C PHE A 186 4.75 -18.62 1.72
N ASP A 187 6.01 -18.32 2.00
CA ASP A 187 6.42 -17.10 2.72
C ASP A 187 7.26 -16.23 1.80
N VAL A 188 7.10 -14.91 1.91
CA VAL A 188 7.93 -13.92 1.21
C VAL A 188 8.59 -13.03 2.25
N LEU A 189 9.92 -13.03 2.27
CA LEU A 189 10.69 -12.00 2.98
C LEU A 189 10.51 -10.67 2.23
N VAL A 190 10.00 -9.66 2.93
CA VAL A 190 9.85 -8.30 2.44
C VAL A 190 10.80 -7.38 3.22
N PRO A 191 11.99 -7.08 2.66
CA PRO A 191 12.92 -6.16 3.31
C PRO A 191 12.33 -4.74 3.41
N ARG A 192 12.80 -3.93 4.35
CA ARG A 192 12.53 -2.49 4.34
C ARG A 192 12.96 -1.89 3.02
N ARG A 193 12.25 -0.84 2.59
CA ARG A 193 12.43 -0.14 1.31
C ARG A 193 12.08 -0.97 0.06
N SER A 194 11.45 -2.13 0.22
CA SER A 194 10.98 -2.94 -0.89
C SER A 194 9.53 -2.62 -1.30
N LEU A 195 9.19 -2.99 -2.52
CA LEU A 195 7.83 -3.01 -3.05
C LEU A 195 7.44 -4.46 -3.37
N LEU A 196 6.42 -4.97 -2.71
CA LEU A 196 5.79 -6.26 -3.04
C LEU A 196 4.57 -6.00 -3.91
N VAL A 197 4.49 -6.64 -5.08
CA VAL A 197 3.33 -6.57 -5.98
C VAL A 197 2.78 -7.97 -6.16
N PHE A 198 1.47 -8.12 -6.00
CA PHE A 198 0.80 -9.37 -6.36
C PHE A 198 -0.61 -9.13 -6.90
N TYR A 199 -1.02 -10.02 -7.80
CA TYR A 199 -2.27 -9.95 -8.54
C TYR A 199 -2.77 -11.37 -8.86
N GLY A 200 -3.92 -11.48 -9.53
CA GLY A 200 -4.40 -12.77 -10.05
C GLY A 200 -4.53 -13.83 -8.96
N LYS A 201 -4.02 -15.05 -9.18
CA LYS A 201 -4.18 -16.14 -8.21
C LYS A 201 -3.52 -15.83 -6.86
N SER A 202 -2.35 -15.17 -6.84
CA SER A 202 -1.71 -14.73 -5.60
C SER A 202 -2.58 -13.75 -4.79
N TYR A 203 -3.50 -13.03 -5.44
CA TYR A 203 -4.44 -12.11 -4.78
C TYR A 203 -5.80 -12.77 -4.48
N ASP A 204 -6.33 -13.55 -5.42
CA ASP A 204 -7.69 -14.09 -5.41
C ASP A 204 -7.78 -15.47 -4.74
N CYS A 205 -6.70 -16.26 -4.75
CA CYS A 205 -6.67 -17.64 -4.26
C CYS A 205 -5.89 -17.84 -2.95
N TYR A 206 -5.19 -16.80 -2.48
CA TYR A 206 -4.44 -16.82 -1.24
C TYR A 206 -4.93 -15.76 -0.25
N LEU A 207 -5.09 -16.18 1.00
CA LEU A 207 -5.04 -15.29 2.15
C LEU A 207 -3.61 -14.83 2.38
N HIS A 208 -3.42 -13.61 2.87
CA HIS A 208 -2.11 -13.09 3.24
C HIS A 208 -2.11 -12.52 4.66
N GLY A 209 -0.97 -12.62 5.34
CA GLY A 209 -0.84 -12.15 6.72
C GLY A 209 0.60 -11.97 7.15
N ILE A 210 0.77 -11.32 8.29
CA ILE A 210 2.07 -11.16 8.96
C ILE A 210 1.93 -11.84 10.31
N ARG A 211 2.84 -12.78 10.61
CA ARG A 211 2.82 -13.48 11.90
C ARG A 211 3.23 -12.53 13.02
N GLY A 212 2.33 -12.33 13.98
CA GLY A 212 2.71 -11.71 15.27
C GLY A 212 3.53 -12.70 16.12
N GLY A 213 4.41 -12.18 16.97
CA GLY A 213 5.21 -13.00 17.90
C GLY A 213 6.73 -12.91 17.77
N GLY A 214 7.25 -11.89 17.10
CA GLY A 214 8.69 -11.69 16.90
C GLY A 214 9.12 -12.56 15.74
N GLY A 215 9.46 -11.90 14.62
CA GLY A 215 9.77 -12.58 13.37
C GLY A 215 10.72 -13.76 13.59
N ARG A 216 10.58 -14.83 12.78
CA ARG A 216 11.66 -15.80 12.64
C ARG A 216 12.93 -14.98 12.45
N ARG A 217 13.81 -14.93 13.46
CA ARG A 217 15.09 -14.24 13.37
C ARG A 217 15.70 -14.70 12.06
N ILE A 218 15.82 -13.80 11.09
CA ILE A 218 16.52 -14.11 9.86
C ILE A 218 17.99 -14.15 10.28
N LEU A 219 18.43 -15.36 10.64
CA LEU A 219 19.80 -15.64 11.06
C LEU A 219 20.71 -15.17 9.91
N GLY A 220 21.32 -13.99 10.07
CA GLY A 220 22.27 -13.43 9.10
C GLY A 220 21.93 -12.05 8.51
N SER A 221 20.78 -11.43 8.81
CA SER A 221 20.43 -10.11 8.25
C SER A 221 20.83 -8.90 9.11
N LYS A 222 21.47 -9.11 10.28
CA LYS A 222 21.83 -8.01 11.18
C LYS A 222 22.87 -7.12 10.50
N ARG A 223 22.47 -5.92 10.06
CA ARG A 223 23.40 -4.89 9.61
C ARG A 223 24.07 -4.29 10.85
N GLU A 224 25.31 -3.83 10.70
CA GLU A 224 26.03 -3.17 11.79
C GLU A 224 25.23 -1.91 12.21
N GLY A 225 24.74 -1.87 13.46
CA GLY A 225 23.88 -0.80 13.98
C GLY A 225 22.36 -1.08 14.03
N ASP A 226 21.89 -2.28 13.69
CA ASP A 226 20.47 -2.63 13.82
C ASP A 226 20.08 -3.05 15.25
N ASP A 227 19.52 -2.10 16.01
CA ASP A 227 18.56 -2.38 17.11
C ASP A 227 17.16 -2.61 16.51
N ASP A 228 17.06 -3.64 15.66
CA ASP A 228 15.84 -3.93 14.88
C ASP A 228 14.68 -4.46 15.75
N ASP A 229 15.00 -4.93 16.96
CA ASP A 229 14.05 -5.55 17.90
C ASP A 229 13.06 -4.52 18.49
N GLU A 230 13.39 -3.23 18.49
CA GLU A 230 12.49 -2.15 18.96
C GLU A 230 11.81 -1.38 17.83
N LYS A 231 12.28 -1.54 16.58
CA LYS A 231 11.75 -0.77 15.45
C LYS A 231 10.35 -1.26 15.07
N LYS A 232 9.44 -0.29 14.92
CA LYS A 232 8.12 -0.53 14.34
C LYS A 232 8.24 -0.85 12.86
N ARG A 233 7.34 -1.67 12.35
CA ARG A 233 7.18 -1.87 10.91
C ARG A 233 6.12 -0.93 10.38
N ILE A 234 6.43 -0.22 9.31
CA ILE A 234 5.45 0.58 8.56
C ILE A 234 5.27 -0.03 7.18
N SER A 235 4.03 -0.08 6.69
CA SER A 235 3.76 -0.42 5.29
C SER A 235 2.68 0.44 4.69
N LEU A 236 2.84 0.80 3.42
CA LEU A 236 1.87 1.54 2.62
C LEU A 236 1.29 0.57 1.59
N THR A 237 0.01 0.23 1.76
CA THR A 237 -0.74 -0.68 0.89
C THR A 237 -1.55 0.13 -0.13
N PHE A 238 -1.07 0.17 -1.37
CA PHE A 238 -1.68 0.85 -2.50
C PHE A 238 -2.62 -0.06 -3.27
N ARG A 239 -3.84 0.41 -3.49
CA ARG A 239 -4.91 -0.34 -4.15
C ARG A 239 -5.70 0.55 -5.11
N HIS A 240 -6.48 -0.11 -5.97
CA HIS A 240 -7.52 0.53 -6.76
C HIS A 240 -8.89 0.19 -6.19
N VAL A 241 -9.62 1.19 -5.70
CA VAL A 241 -11.04 1.07 -5.35
C VAL A 241 -11.86 1.21 -6.62
N LYS A 242 -12.63 0.16 -6.95
CA LYS A 242 -13.58 0.14 -8.07
C LYS A 242 -14.69 1.16 -7.82
N ASN A 243 -15.14 1.84 -8.88
CA ASN A 243 -16.30 2.74 -8.85
C ASN A 243 -16.23 3.85 -7.77
N SER A 244 -15.01 4.32 -7.42
CA SER A 244 -14.88 5.40 -6.44
C SER A 244 -15.39 6.73 -6.99
N PHE A 245 -16.31 7.36 -6.25
CA PHE A 245 -16.85 8.68 -6.60
C PHE A 245 -16.17 9.74 -5.74
N ILE A 246 -15.58 10.76 -6.38
CA ILE A 246 -15.04 11.94 -5.69
C ILE A 246 -16.09 13.07 -5.78
N PRO A 247 -16.73 13.46 -4.67
CA PRO A 247 -17.68 14.57 -4.66
C PRO A 247 -17.04 15.86 -5.18
N GLY A 248 -17.74 16.59 -6.05
CA GLY A 248 -17.28 17.89 -6.57
C GLY A 248 -16.38 17.83 -7.81
N LYS A 249 -15.98 16.64 -8.28
CA LYS A 249 -15.37 16.50 -9.61
C LYS A 249 -16.49 16.46 -10.65
N ALA A 250 -16.64 17.51 -11.46
CA ALA A 250 -17.56 17.49 -12.60
C ALA A 250 -17.27 16.26 -13.47
N LEU A 251 -18.30 15.47 -13.77
CA LEU A 251 -18.23 14.39 -14.76
C LEU A 251 -17.83 15.01 -16.11
N SER A 252 -16.55 14.97 -16.47
CA SER A 252 -16.12 15.40 -17.80
C SER A 252 -16.46 14.31 -18.82
N GLY A 253 -17.63 14.45 -19.46
CA GLY A 253 -18.06 13.74 -20.67
C GLY A 253 -18.56 12.30 -20.45
N ALA A 254 -19.58 11.77 -21.11
CA ALA A 254 -20.57 12.24 -22.10
C ALA A 254 -21.78 11.29 -21.92
N LEU A 255 -23.03 11.70 -22.11
CA LEU A 255 -23.74 11.60 -23.39
C LEU A 255 -25.10 12.29 -23.23
N PHE A 256 -25.24 13.53 -23.71
CA PHE A 256 -26.55 14.06 -24.06
C PHE A 256 -26.92 13.44 -25.41
N GLY A 257 -27.63 12.30 -25.36
CA GLY A 257 -28.29 11.75 -26.53
C GLY A 257 -29.40 12.69 -26.97
N LYS A 258 -29.15 13.45 -28.05
CA LYS A 258 -30.23 14.12 -28.80
C LYS A 258 -31.14 13.02 -29.37
N ARG A 259 -32.35 12.90 -28.82
CA ARG A 259 -33.48 12.26 -29.51
C ARG A 259 -33.73 13.03 -30.81
N ARG A 260 -33.67 12.31 -31.93
CA ARG A 260 -34.40 12.67 -33.14
C ARG A 260 -35.79 12.06 -33.04
#